data_AF-A0A3N9WKU3-F1
#
_entry.id   AF-A0A3N9WKU3-F1
#
_cell.length_a   1.000
_cell.length_b   1.000
_cell.length_c   1.000
_cell.angle_alpha   90.00
_cell.angle_beta   90.00
_cell.angle_gamma   90.00
#
_symmetry.space_group_name_H-M   'P 1'
#
loop_
_entity.id
_entity.type
_entity.pdbx_description
1 polymer ?
#
loop_
_entity_poly.entity_id
_entity_poly.type
_entity_poly.pdbx_seq_one_letter_code
_entity_poly.pdbx_strand_id
1 'polypeptide(L)'
;MVPAAVVTLDALPQTPNHKVDLNALPAVTVESRADGSPRDDLERNLAGFWGQLLNRDQVGIHNDFFRTGGNSLQVMRVIAHVRKTYGVGVPASYLFEQPTVAALAARVREALAAGPADAGRQDS
;
A
#
# COMPACT_ATOMS: atom_id res chain seq x y z
N MET A 1 -2.28 -14.40 -26.08
CA MET A 1 -1.83 -13.01 -26.33
C MET A 1 -1.92 -12.26 -25.02
N VAL A 2 -0.76 -11.87 -24.48
CA VAL A 2 -0.57 -11.19 -23.19
C VAL A 2 0.36 -10.02 -23.48
N PRO A 3 0.06 -8.77 -23.09
CA PRO A 3 1.10 -7.77 -23.00
C PRO A 3 1.72 -7.85 -21.60
N ALA A 4 2.94 -8.39 -21.58
CA ALA A 4 3.93 -8.03 -20.59
C ALA A 4 4.29 -6.55 -20.81
N ALA A 5 4.17 -5.71 -19.78
CA ALA A 5 4.73 -4.37 -19.85
C ALA A 5 6.26 -4.50 -19.81
N VAL A 6 6.86 -4.25 -20.97
CA VAL A 6 8.29 -4.06 -21.19
C VAL A 6 8.66 -2.71 -20.59
N VAL A 7 9.55 -2.69 -19.60
CA VAL A 7 10.20 -1.47 -19.13
C VAL A 7 11.53 -1.36 -19.85
N THR A 8 11.62 -0.44 -20.79
CA THR A 8 12.87 -0.05 -21.44
C THR A 8 13.71 0.72 -20.44
N LEU A 9 14.85 0.15 -20.04
CA LEU A 9 15.86 0.81 -19.23
C LEU A 9 16.82 1.52 -20.20
N ASP A 10 16.65 2.82 -20.39
CA ASP A 10 17.61 3.67 -21.09
C ASP A 10 18.16 4.70 -20.09
N ALA A 11 19.41 4.45 -19.66
CA ALA A 11 20.29 5.29 -18.87
C ALA A 11 20.06 5.45 -17.34
N LEU A 12 21.05 4.98 -16.58
CA LEU A 12 21.39 5.42 -15.21
C LEU A 12 21.90 6.87 -15.24
N PRO A 13 21.33 7.82 -14.48
CA PRO A 13 22.04 9.04 -14.13
C PRO A 13 22.82 8.82 -12.82
N GLN A 14 24.12 8.59 -12.93
CA GLN A 14 25.05 8.94 -11.85
C GLN A 14 24.98 10.45 -11.63
N THR A 15 24.92 10.90 -10.37
CA THR A 15 25.45 12.22 -10.02
C THR A 15 26.19 12.20 -8.68
N PRO A 16 27.17 13.10 -8.51
CA PRO A 16 28.30 12.93 -7.61
C PRO A 16 28.24 13.83 -6.36
N ASN A 17 28.88 13.36 -5.29
CA ASN A 17 29.29 14.10 -4.10
C ASN A 17 28.19 14.69 -3.20
N HIS A 18 28.22 14.36 -1.91
CA HIS A 18 28.98 15.14 -0.94
C HIS A 18 28.96 14.42 0.42
N LYS A 19 30.14 14.33 1.03
CA LYS A 19 30.42 13.74 2.34
C LYS A 19 29.36 14.09 3.39
N VAL A 20 28.98 13.11 4.20
CA VAL A 20 28.37 13.39 5.51
C VAL A 20 29.19 12.67 6.57
N ASP A 21 29.66 13.47 7.51
CA ASP A 21 30.54 13.15 8.63
C ASP A 21 29.83 12.22 9.63
N LEU A 22 30.39 11.05 9.92
CA LEU A 22 29.76 9.98 10.72
C LEU A 22 30.09 10.02 12.22
N ASN A 23 30.44 11.19 12.79
CA ASN A 23 30.95 11.27 14.17
C ASN A 23 30.21 12.22 15.12
N ALA A 24 28.98 12.64 14.83
CA ALA A 24 28.30 13.61 15.70
C ALA A 24 26.78 13.44 15.84
N LEU A 25 26.24 12.23 15.85
CA LEU A 25 24.82 12.04 16.14
C LEU A 25 24.63 11.15 17.36
N PRO A 26 24.00 11.68 18.44
CA PRO A 26 23.64 10.87 19.61
C PRO A 26 22.73 9.74 19.15
N ALA A 27 22.76 8.61 19.86
CA ALA A 27 22.00 7.40 19.54
C ALA A 27 20.49 7.70 19.47
N VAL A 28 20.03 8.19 18.32
CA VAL A 28 18.64 8.16 17.95
C VAL A 28 18.41 6.69 17.65
N THR A 29 17.74 6.00 18.57
CA THR A 29 17.07 4.73 18.28
C THR A 29 16.41 4.91 16.92
N VAL A 30 16.94 4.24 15.91
CA VAL A 30 16.32 4.16 14.59
C VAL A 30 15.11 3.25 14.80
N GLU A 31 14.09 3.78 15.48
CA GLU A 31 12.73 3.36 15.20
C GLU A 31 12.59 3.67 13.73
N SER A 32 12.61 2.63 12.90
CA SER A 32 12.29 2.71 11.48
C SER A 32 10.86 3.24 11.39
N ARG A 33 10.71 4.56 11.53
CA ARG A 33 9.48 5.29 11.26
C ARG A 33 9.25 5.07 9.79
N ALA A 34 8.49 4.02 9.46
CA ALA A 34 8.06 3.78 8.11
C ALA A 34 7.43 5.09 7.63
N ASP A 35 7.97 5.67 6.56
CA ASP A 35 7.44 6.88 5.97
C ASP A 35 5.91 6.74 5.80
N GLY A 36 5.16 7.56 6.53
CA GLY A 36 3.69 7.50 6.59
C GLY A 36 3.13 6.62 7.72
N SER A 37 3.12 7.14 8.95
CA SER A 37 2.33 6.55 10.03
C SER A 37 0.83 6.63 9.75
N PRO A 38 0.03 5.63 10.19
CA PRO A 38 -1.43 5.67 10.03
C PRO A 38 -2.06 6.91 10.66
N ARG A 39 -2.95 7.57 9.93
CA ARG A 39 -3.62 8.82 10.35
C ARG A 39 -4.91 8.57 11.14
N ASP A 40 -5.53 7.43 10.91
CA ASP A 40 -6.81 7.03 11.49
C ASP A 40 -6.87 5.51 11.74
N ASP A 41 -7.86 5.06 12.50
CA ASP A 41 -8.03 3.64 12.87
C ASP A 41 -8.20 2.73 11.65
N LEU A 42 -8.82 3.25 10.59
CA LEU A 42 -8.95 2.52 9.32
C LEU A 42 -7.58 2.22 8.71
N GLU A 43 -6.74 3.24 8.57
CA GLU A 43 -5.37 3.06 8.09
C GLU A 43 -4.54 2.16 9.00
N ARG A 44 -4.74 2.26 10.32
CA ARG A 44 -4.02 1.42 11.30
C ARG A 44 -4.38 -0.06 11.14
N ASN A 45 -5.66 -0.36 11.00
CA ASN A 45 -6.14 -1.73 10.79
C ASN A 45 -5.66 -2.31 9.46
N LEU A 46 -5.72 -1.52 8.38
CA LEU A 46 -5.26 -1.95 7.06
C LEU A 46 -3.74 -2.13 7.01
N ALA A 47 -2.96 -1.20 7.58
CA ALA A 47 -1.50 -1.31 7.68
C ALA A 47 -1.09 -2.53 8.53
N GLY A 48 -1.77 -2.78 9.65
CA GLY A 48 -1.54 -3.97 10.47
C GLY A 48 -1.83 -5.27 9.71
N PHE A 49 -2.93 -5.32 8.95
CA PHE A 49 -3.25 -6.48 8.13
C PHE A 49 -2.23 -6.70 7.00
N TRP A 50 -1.74 -5.63 6.37
CA TRP A 50 -0.64 -5.72 5.40
C TRP A 50 0.65 -6.22 6.04
N GLY A 51 1.00 -5.74 7.24
CA GLY A 51 2.13 -6.25 8.00
C GLY A 51 2.05 -7.77 8.21
N GLN A 52 0.88 -8.28 8.59
CA GLN A 52 0.65 -9.72 8.74
C GLN A 52 0.80 -10.49 7.42
N LEU A 53 0.29 -9.96 6.32
CA LEU A 53 0.39 -10.62 5.01
C LEU A 53 1.83 -10.62 4.48
N LEU A 54 2.57 -9.55 4.68
CA LEU A 54 3.93 -9.35 4.18
C LEU A 54 5.00 -9.83 5.18
N ASN A 55 4.59 -10.32 6.35
CA ASN A 55 5.45 -10.71 7.46
C ASN A 55 6.42 -9.59 7.89
N ARG A 56 5.86 -8.38 8.10
CA ARG A 56 6.58 -7.17 8.51
C ARG A 56 5.99 -6.58 9.77
N ASP A 57 6.87 -6.08 10.64
CA ASP A 57 6.52 -5.43 11.90
C ASP A 57 5.76 -4.10 11.66
N GLN A 58 6.25 -3.28 10.72
CA GLN A 58 5.64 -2.01 10.36
C GLN A 58 5.56 -1.83 8.84
N VAL A 59 4.41 -1.33 8.38
CA VAL A 59 4.16 -0.96 6.98
C VAL A 59 3.68 0.49 6.96
N GLY A 60 4.44 1.35 6.26
CA GLY A 60 4.04 2.74 6.05
C GLY A 60 2.84 2.84 5.13
N ILE A 61 1.95 3.81 5.36
CA ILE A 61 0.70 3.92 4.61
C ILE A 61 0.89 4.25 3.13
N HIS A 62 2.06 4.80 2.77
CA HIS A 62 2.46 5.15 1.41
C HIS A 62 3.37 4.09 0.78
N ASN A 63 3.69 3.01 1.49
CA ASN A 63 4.49 1.93 0.93
C ASN A 63 3.68 1.20 -0.15
N ASP A 64 4.32 1.02 -1.29
CA ASP A 64 3.78 0.22 -2.37
C ASP A 64 3.75 -1.26 -1.99
N PHE A 65 2.57 -1.86 -2.08
CA PHE A 65 2.30 -3.25 -1.73
C PHE A 65 3.16 -4.23 -2.52
N PHE A 66 3.34 -4.03 -3.83
CA PHE A 66 4.10 -4.94 -4.68
C PHE A 66 5.61 -4.75 -4.49
N ARG A 67 6.08 -3.51 -4.30
CA ARG A 67 7.50 -3.23 -3.98
C ARG A 67 7.91 -3.79 -2.62
N THR A 68 6.96 -4.01 -1.71
CA THR A 68 7.21 -4.58 -0.38
C THR A 68 7.10 -6.11 -0.33
N GLY A 69 6.82 -6.76 -1.47
CA GLY A 69 6.74 -8.22 -1.61
C GLY A 69 5.32 -8.77 -1.77
N GLY A 70 4.34 -7.89 -2.00
CA GLY A 70 2.96 -8.23 -2.26
C GLY A 70 2.75 -9.01 -3.56
N ASN A 71 1.77 -9.91 -3.56
CA ASN A 71 1.39 -10.70 -4.73
C ASN A 71 -0.13 -10.80 -4.90
N SER A 72 -0.56 -11.37 -6.03
CA SER A 72 -1.98 -11.48 -6.42
C SER A 72 -2.84 -12.27 -5.42
N LEU A 73 -2.29 -13.31 -4.80
CA LEU A 73 -3.01 -14.07 -3.77
C LEU A 73 -3.25 -13.21 -2.52
N GLN A 74 -2.26 -12.43 -2.11
CA GLN A 74 -2.42 -11.51 -0.99
C GLN A 74 -3.37 -10.35 -1.34
N VAL A 75 -3.37 -9.85 -2.58
CA VAL A 75 -4.38 -8.87 -3.06
C VAL A 75 -5.80 -9.41 -2.86
N MET A 76 -6.06 -10.66 -3.26
CA MET A 76 -7.37 -11.28 -3.05
C MET A 76 -7.73 -11.41 -1.57
N ARG A 77 -6.74 -11.69 -0.71
CA ARG A 77 -6.95 -11.72 0.75
C ARG A 77 -7.28 -10.34 1.32
N VAL A 78 -6.64 -9.27 0.82
CA VAL A 78 -6.96 -7.88 1.19
C VAL A 78 -8.40 -7.54 0.82
N ILE A 79 -8.82 -7.83 -0.40
CA ILE A 79 -10.20 -7.56 -0.86
C ILE A 79 -11.21 -8.33 -0.02
N ALA A 80 -10.96 -9.62 0.22
CA ALA A 80 -11.83 -10.44 1.05
C ALA A 80 -11.91 -9.92 2.49
N HIS A 81 -10.78 -9.48 3.06
CA HIS A 81 -10.74 -8.87 4.39
C HIS A 81 -11.53 -7.56 4.43
N VAL A 82 -11.33 -6.66 3.48
CA VAL A 82 -12.04 -5.38 3.40
C VAL A 82 -13.56 -5.61 3.30
N ARG A 83 -13.99 -6.52 2.43
CA ARG A 83 -15.39 -6.89 2.28
C ARG A 83 -15.98 -7.47 3.56
N LYS A 84 -15.24 -8.33 4.25
CA LYS A 84 -15.69 -8.95 5.51
C LYS A 84 -15.78 -7.95 6.66
N THR A 85 -14.80 -7.05 6.78
CA THR A 85 -14.67 -6.13 7.92
C THR A 85 -15.53 -4.89 7.76
N TYR A 86 -15.62 -4.34 6.55
CA TYR A 86 -16.27 -3.06 6.29
C TYR A 86 -17.55 -3.17 5.43
N GLY A 87 -17.87 -4.36 4.91
CA GLY A 87 -19.03 -4.55 4.03
C GLY A 87 -18.87 -3.94 2.63
N VAL A 88 -17.66 -3.48 2.28
CA VAL A 88 -17.36 -2.77 1.04
C VAL A 88 -16.65 -3.68 0.04
N GLY A 89 -17.10 -3.67 -1.22
CA GLY A 89 -16.36 -4.26 -2.33
C GLY A 89 -15.34 -3.28 -2.90
N VAL A 90 -14.08 -3.72 -3.05
CA VAL A 90 -13.03 -2.97 -3.76
C VAL A 90 -12.56 -3.83 -4.93
N PRO A 91 -12.57 -3.32 -6.18
CA PRO A 91 -12.09 -4.08 -7.32
C PRO A 91 -10.58 -4.31 -7.22
N ALA A 92 -10.10 -5.47 -7.66
CA ALA A 92 -8.68 -5.80 -7.61
C ALA A 92 -7.83 -4.83 -8.44
N SER A 93 -8.36 -4.32 -9.56
CA SER A 93 -7.71 -3.31 -10.40
C SER A 93 -7.26 -2.10 -9.60
N TYR A 94 -8.08 -1.64 -8.64
CA TYR A 94 -7.75 -0.50 -7.79
C TYR A 94 -6.47 -0.72 -6.97
N LEU A 95 -6.26 -1.93 -6.46
CA LEU A 95 -5.04 -2.28 -5.72
C LEU A 95 -3.82 -2.41 -6.64
N PHE A 96 -4.00 -2.68 -7.93
CA PHE A 96 -2.91 -2.65 -8.92
C PHE A 96 -2.56 -1.22 -9.34
N GLU A 97 -3.55 -0.34 -9.44
CA GLU A 97 -3.36 1.06 -9.82
C GLU A 97 -2.84 1.93 -8.66
N GLN A 98 -3.33 1.66 -7.44
CA GLN A 98 -3.03 2.42 -6.23
C GLN A 98 -2.66 1.47 -5.09
N PRO A 99 -1.47 0.84 -5.13
CA PRO A 99 -1.04 -0.20 -4.20
C PRO A 99 -0.59 0.36 -2.84
N THR A 100 -1.34 1.27 -2.22
CA THR A 100 -0.99 1.85 -0.91
C THR A 100 -2.13 1.73 0.10
N VAL A 101 -1.80 1.65 1.40
CA VAL A 101 -2.80 1.62 2.47
C VAL A 101 -3.64 2.89 2.44
N ALA A 102 -2.99 4.04 2.22
CA ALA A 102 -3.65 5.34 2.17
C ALA A 102 -4.72 5.40 1.08
N ALA A 103 -4.44 4.88 -0.11
CA ALA A 103 -5.40 4.84 -1.21
C ALA A 103 -6.54 3.86 -0.92
N LEU A 104 -6.23 2.64 -0.46
CA LEU A 104 -7.24 1.67 -0.07
C LEU A 104 -8.18 2.22 1.02
N ALA A 105 -7.63 2.87 2.04
CA ALA A 105 -8.40 3.52 3.09
C ALA A 105 -9.33 4.60 2.53
N ALA A 106 -8.84 5.46 1.63
CA ALA A 106 -9.67 6.46 0.97
C ALA A 106 -10.85 5.83 0.22
N ARG A 107 -10.60 4.78 -0.57
CA ARG A 107 -11.65 4.08 -1.32
C ARG A 107 -12.70 3.44 -0.42
N VAL A 108 -12.26 2.86 0.70
CA VAL A 108 -13.17 2.29 1.70
C VAL A 108 -14.03 3.38 2.35
N ARG A 109 -13.45 4.54 2.71
CA ARG A 109 -14.22 5.68 3.24
C ARG A 109 -15.26 6.19 2.25
N GLU A 110 -14.88 6.35 0.99
CA GLU A 110 -15.80 6.78 -0.07
C GLU A 110 -16.98 5.81 -0.23
N ALA A 111 -16.72 4.50 -0.23
CA ALA A 111 -17.76 3.50 -0.34
C ALA A 111 -18.67 3.42 0.90
N LEU A 112 -18.11 3.62 2.09
CA LEU A 112 -18.90 3.73 3.33
C LEU A 112 -19.79 4.99 3.31
N ALA A 113 -19.30 6.10 2.75
CA ALA A 113 -20.07 7.34 2.62
C ALA A 113 -21.14 7.26 1.51
N ALA A 114 -20.91 6.49 0.45
CA ALA A 114 -21.84 6.32 -0.67
C ALA A 114 -23.06 5.43 -0.34
N GLY A 115 -23.05 4.71 0.79
CA GLY A 115 -24.12 3.79 1.17
C GLY A 115 -24.21 2.53 0.29
N PRO A 116 -25.04 1.54 0.66
CA PRO A 116 -25.07 0.20 0.03
C PRO A 116 -25.61 0.15 -1.42
N ALA A 117 -25.70 1.28 -2.14
CA ALA A 117 -26.40 1.37 -3.42
C ALA A 117 -25.55 1.06 -4.68
N ASP A 118 -24.23 0.91 -4.57
CA ASP A 118 -23.33 0.82 -5.75
C ASP A 118 -22.63 -0.55 -5.93
N ALA A 119 -23.01 -1.59 -5.18
CA ALA A 119 -22.38 -2.92 -5.30
C ALA A 119 -22.78 -3.72 -6.56
N GLY A 120 -23.55 -3.12 -7.48
CA GLY A 120 -24.21 -3.82 -8.59
C GLY A 120 -23.87 -3.35 -10.01
N ARG A 121 -22.88 -2.46 -10.21
CA ARG A 121 -22.61 -1.91 -11.56
C ARG A 121 -21.12 -1.95 -11.93
N GLN A 122 -20.51 -3.13 -11.93
CA GLN A 122 -19.23 -3.38 -12.60
C GLN A 122 -19.22 -4.80 -13.23
N ASP A 123 -20.11 -5.03 -14.19
CA ASP A 123 -19.96 -6.08 -15.21
C ASP A 123 -20.65 -5.59 -16.50
N SER A 124 -19.85 -5.12 -17.45
CA SER A 124 -20.22 -4.88 -18.84
C SER A 124 -19.00 -5.13 -19.71
#